data_AF-A0A1S7QYZ6-F1
#
_entry.id   AF-A0A1S7QYZ6-F1
#
_cell.length_a   1.000
_cell.length_b   1.000
_cell.length_c   1.000
_cell.angle_alpha   90.00
_cell.angle_beta   90.00
_cell.angle_gamma   90.00
#
_symmetry.space_group_name_H-M   'P 1'
#
loop_
_entity.id
_entity.type
_entity.pdbx_description
1 polymer ?
#
loop_
_entity_poly.entity_id
_entity_poly.type
_entity_poly.pdbx_seq_one_letter_code
_entity_poly.pdbx_strand_id
1 'polypeptide(L)'
;MTLRDLTILVIDENAIRASIIEEGLREAGYHRVTVIHEVNGVARTIETLQPDVIFIDLENPNRDMMEHLFQLTRTVGRPIAMFVDRSDTASIEAAVEAGVSAYVVDGLKKERVKPILDMAVSRFNAFSRLQRELAEAKSALEERKVIERAKGILMKMRGLSEEEAFALLRQTAMNEKKKISEIAQSVVTAAGLLM
;
A
#
# COMPACT_ATOMS: atom_id res chain seq x y z
N MET A 1 7.11 -16.33 -4.60
CA MET A 1 6.29 -17.30 -3.84
C MET A 1 5.33 -17.97 -4.79
N THR A 2 5.31 -19.30 -4.82
CA THR A 2 4.21 -20.06 -5.42
C THR A 2 2.95 -19.78 -4.63
N LEU A 3 1.81 -19.54 -5.30
CA LEU A 3 0.52 -19.22 -4.64
C LEU A 3 0.17 -20.22 -3.52
N ARG A 4 0.64 -21.47 -3.62
CA ARG A 4 0.34 -22.55 -2.66
C ARG A 4 0.94 -22.37 -1.25
N ASP A 5 1.88 -21.44 -1.05
CA ASP A 5 2.52 -21.19 0.26
C ASP A 5 1.97 -19.96 0.99
N LEU A 6 0.94 -19.30 0.43
CA LEU A 6 0.34 -18.10 1.02
C LEU A 6 -0.25 -18.40 2.39
N THR A 7 0.06 -17.53 3.34
CA THR A 7 -0.62 -17.49 4.63
C THR A 7 -1.88 -16.63 4.49
N ILE A 8 -3.03 -17.20 4.76
CA ILE A 8 -4.32 -16.54 4.54
C ILE A 8 -5.00 -16.35 5.89
N LEU A 9 -5.44 -15.12 6.17
CA LEU A 9 -6.29 -14.80 7.31
C LEU A 9 -7.74 -14.66 6.83
N VAL A 10 -8.66 -15.39 7.44
CA VAL A 10 -10.11 -15.27 7.22
C VAL A 10 -10.72 -14.66 8.47
N ILE A 11 -11.51 -13.61 8.30
CA ILE A 11 -12.21 -12.88 9.35
C ILE A 11 -13.70 -13.00 9.06
N ASP A 12 -14.43 -13.73 9.89
CA ASP A 12 -15.85 -14.00 9.70
C ASP A 12 -16.50 -14.38 11.03
N GLU A 13 -17.46 -13.57 11.49
CA GLU A 13 -18.17 -13.79 12.76
C GLU A 13 -19.05 -15.06 12.73
N ASN A 14 -19.39 -15.56 11.53
CA ASN A 14 -20.20 -16.73 11.33
C ASN A 14 -19.33 -17.96 11.06
N ALA A 15 -19.23 -18.86 12.03
CA ALA A 15 -18.42 -20.07 11.93
C ALA A 15 -18.79 -20.98 10.75
N ILE A 16 -20.06 -21.01 10.33
CA ILE A 16 -20.51 -21.84 9.21
C ILE A 16 -19.97 -21.27 7.89
N ARG A 17 -20.11 -19.96 7.70
CA ARG A 17 -19.59 -19.25 6.52
C ARG A 17 -18.08 -19.36 6.46
N ALA A 18 -17.40 -19.10 7.58
CA ALA A 18 -15.96 -19.21 7.70
C ALA A 18 -15.44 -20.60 7.29
N SER A 19 -16.15 -21.67 7.69
CA SER A 19 -15.84 -23.05 7.30
C SER A 19 -15.93 -23.25 5.78
N ILE A 20 -16.90 -22.64 5.09
CA ILE A 20 -17.05 -22.73 3.64
C ILE A 20 -15.86 -22.04 2.94
N ILE A 21 -15.45 -20.87 3.43
CA ILE A 21 -14.28 -20.14 2.91
C ILE A 21 -13.01 -20.97 3.11
N GLU A 22 -12.80 -21.46 4.33
CA GLU A 22 -11.63 -22.28 4.68
C GLU A 22 -11.56 -23.55 3.83
N GLU A 23 -12.67 -24.27 3.67
CA GLU A 23 -12.73 -25.47 2.85
C GLU A 23 -12.42 -25.16 1.38
N GLY A 24 -12.99 -24.08 0.83
CA GLY A 24 -12.71 -23.63 -0.53
C GLY A 24 -11.24 -23.24 -0.76
N LEU A 25 -10.61 -22.61 0.23
CA LEU A 25 -9.18 -22.31 0.20
C LEU A 25 -8.33 -23.59 0.25
N ARG A 26 -8.67 -24.53 1.14
CA ARG A 26 -7.96 -25.81 1.28
C ARG A 26 -8.03 -26.66 0.01
N GLU A 27 -9.20 -26.75 -0.62
CA GLU A 27 -9.36 -27.47 -1.89
C GLU A 27 -8.63 -26.81 -3.06
N ALA A 28 -8.52 -25.48 -3.05
CA ALA A 28 -7.70 -24.75 -4.02
C ALA A 28 -6.18 -24.93 -3.79
N GLY A 29 -5.78 -25.66 -2.74
CA GLY A 29 -4.39 -25.97 -2.42
C GLY A 29 -3.72 -24.99 -1.45
N TYR A 30 -4.49 -24.14 -0.75
CA TYR A 30 -4.00 -23.24 0.29
C TYR A 30 -4.17 -23.89 1.67
N HIS A 31 -3.07 -24.33 2.28
CA HIS A 31 -3.13 -25.08 3.54
C HIS A 31 -2.90 -24.23 4.80
N ARG A 32 -2.35 -23.02 4.65
CA ARG A 32 -2.01 -22.09 5.75
C ARG A 32 -3.12 -21.07 5.97
N VAL A 33 -4.31 -21.54 6.31
CA VAL A 33 -5.47 -20.70 6.59
C VAL A 33 -5.64 -20.56 8.10
N THR A 34 -5.75 -19.32 8.58
CA THR A 34 -6.11 -19.00 9.97
C THR A 34 -7.46 -18.29 9.95
N VAL A 35 -8.41 -18.79 10.71
CA VAL A 35 -9.75 -18.21 10.83
C VAL A 35 -9.88 -17.51 12.18
N ILE A 36 -10.42 -16.29 12.17
CA ILE A 36 -10.83 -15.57 13.37
C ILE A 36 -12.29 -15.16 13.23
N HIS A 37 -13.01 -15.19 14.35
CA HIS A 37 -14.44 -14.90 14.41
C HIS A 37 -14.77 -13.55 15.03
N GLU A 38 -13.75 -12.71 15.25
CA GLU A 38 -13.92 -11.39 15.83
C GLU A 38 -13.17 -10.34 15.01
N VAL A 39 -13.84 -9.23 14.74
CA VAL A 39 -13.25 -8.08 14.02
C VAL A 39 -12.42 -7.19 14.97
N ASN A 40 -12.59 -7.36 16.27
CA ASN A 40 -11.80 -6.64 17.28
C ASN A 40 -10.37 -7.20 17.36
N GLY A 41 -9.37 -6.31 17.40
CA GLY A 41 -7.96 -6.71 17.52
C GLY A 41 -7.34 -7.25 16.23
N VAL A 42 -8.03 -7.18 15.10
CA VAL A 42 -7.55 -7.62 13.78
C VAL A 42 -6.18 -7.05 13.43
N ALA A 43 -5.92 -5.77 13.75
CA ALA A 43 -4.62 -5.15 13.50
C ALA A 43 -3.46 -5.91 14.17
N ARG A 44 -3.60 -6.29 15.44
CA ARG A 44 -2.59 -7.07 16.18
C ARG A 44 -2.39 -8.45 15.57
N THR A 45 -3.48 -9.10 15.17
CA THR A 45 -3.42 -10.41 14.50
C THR A 45 -2.67 -10.32 13.17
N ILE A 46 -2.94 -9.29 12.37
CA ILE A 46 -2.24 -9.05 11.10
C ILE A 46 -0.75 -8.80 11.35
N GLU A 47 -0.39 -8.00 12.34
CA GLU A 47 1.01 -7.72 12.70
C GLU A 47 1.76 -8.99 13.13
N THR A 48 1.10 -9.87 13.88
CA THR A 48 1.69 -11.10 14.42
C THR A 48 1.78 -12.20 13.37
N LEU A 49 0.69 -12.45 12.64
CA LEU A 49 0.58 -13.52 11.65
C LEU A 49 1.25 -13.16 10.33
N GLN A 50 1.34 -11.87 10.01
CA GLN A 50 1.83 -11.34 8.74
C GLN A 50 1.22 -12.05 7.52
N PRO A 51 -0.12 -12.12 7.40
CA PRO A 51 -0.77 -12.87 6.33
C PRO A 51 -0.45 -12.26 4.96
N ASP A 52 -0.36 -13.11 3.95
CA ASP A 52 -0.15 -12.72 2.57
C ASP A 52 -1.45 -12.25 1.90
N VAL A 53 -2.60 -12.76 2.35
CA VAL A 53 -3.93 -12.36 1.86
C VAL A 53 -4.91 -12.35 3.03
N ILE A 54 -5.84 -11.41 3.04
CA ILE A 54 -6.89 -11.29 4.06
C ILE A 54 -8.26 -11.41 3.38
N PHE A 55 -9.10 -12.30 3.91
CA PHE A 55 -10.51 -12.45 3.60
C PHE A 55 -11.33 -11.87 4.75
N ILE A 56 -12.28 -11.00 4.45
CA ILE A 56 -13.19 -10.43 5.43
C ILE A 56 -14.60 -10.68 4.94
N ASP A 57 -15.39 -11.46 5.67
CA ASP A 57 -16.80 -11.69 5.36
C ASP A 57 -17.68 -10.97 6.37
N LEU A 58 -18.60 -10.14 5.88
CA LEU A 58 -19.45 -9.28 6.67
C LEU A 58 -20.90 -9.49 6.25
N GLU A 59 -21.73 -9.97 7.16
CA GLU A 59 -23.13 -10.23 6.86
C GLU A 59 -23.92 -8.92 6.67
N ASN A 60 -23.99 -8.08 7.71
CA ASN A 60 -24.66 -6.77 7.66
C ASN A 60 -23.84 -5.71 8.40
N PRO A 61 -22.72 -5.26 7.82
CA PRO A 61 -21.88 -4.29 8.48
C PRO A 61 -22.56 -2.91 8.54
N ASN A 62 -22.47 -2.24 9.69
CA ASN A 62 -22.84 -0.83 9.79
C ASN A 62 -21.74 0.06 9.19
N ARG A 63 -22.06 1.34 8.95
CA ARG A 63 -21.12 2.30 8.35
C ARG A 63 -19.85 2.50 9.18
N ASP A 64 -19.99 2.54 10.50
CA ASP A 64 -18.86 2.76 11.40
C ASP A 64 -17.84 1.60 11.33
N MET A 65 -18.33 0.36 11.27
CA MET A 65 -17.49 -0.82 11.10
C MET A 65 -16.80 -0.85 9.74
N MET A 66 -17.53 -0.51 8.66
CA MET A 66 -16.95 -0.38 7.33
C MET A 66 -15.83 0.65 7.31
N GLU A 67 -16.04 1.81 7.92
CA GLU A 67 -15.04 2.88 7.99
C GLU A 67 -13.79 2.43 8.75
N HIS A 68 -13.96 1.74 9.89
CA HIS A 68 -12.86 1.15 10.64
C HIS A 68 -12.04 0.18 9.76
N LEU A 69 -12.70 -0.74 9.06
CA LEU A 69 -12.04 -1.71 8.18
C LEU A 69 -11.34 -1.05 6.99
N PHE A 70 -11.89 0.05 6.46
CA PHE A 70 -11.24 0.84 5.41
C PHE A 70 -9.99 1.58 5.92
N GLN A 71 -10.02 2.10 7.14
CA GLN A 71 -8.83 2.67 7.78
C GLN A 71 -7.74 1.61 7.96
N LEU A 72 -8.12 0.43 8.45
CA LEU A 72 -7.21 -0.72 8.55
C LEU A 72 -6.61 -1.06 7.18
N THR A 73 -7.43 -1.20 6.13
CA THR A 73 -6.99 -1.55 4.77
C THR A 73 -5.93 -0.58 4.24
N ARG A 74 -6.07 0.73 4.50
CA ARG A 74 -5.08 1.74 4.05
C ARG A 74 -3.72 1.61 4.74
N THR A 75 -3.71 1.11 5.97
CA THR A 75 -2.46 0.89 6.73
C THR A 75 -1.85 -0.47 6.45
N VAL A 76 -2.69 -1.45 6.13
CA VAL A 76 -2.28 -2.83 5.88
C VAL A 76 -1.89 -2.96 4.41
N GLY A 77 -0.58 -3.00 4.15
CA GLY A 77 -0.04 -3.25 2.81
C GLY A 77 -0.19 -4.70 2.34
N ARG A 78 -1.39 -5.28 2.44
CA ARG A 78 -1.71 -6.65 2.02
C ARG A 78 -2.97 -6.67 1.14
N PRO A 79 -3.09 -7.61 0.19
CA PRO A 79 -4.32 -7.86 -0.54
C PRO A 79 -5.48 -8.20 0.40
N ILE A 80 -6.60 -7.48 0.26
CA ILE A 80 -7.83 -7.70 1.04
C ILE A 80 -9.00 -7.99 0.10
N ALA A 81 -9.65 -9.14 0.30
CA ALA A 81 -10.91 -9.51 -0.31
C ALA A 81 -12.03 -9.41 0.72
N MET A 82 -13.00 -8.53 0.47
CA MET A 82 -14.13 -8.26 1.35
C MET A 82 -15.43 -8.76 0.73
N PHE A 83 -16.21 -9.50 1.51
CA PHE A 83 -17.49 -10.09 1.14
C PHE A 83 -18.58 -9.44 1.97
N VAL A 84 -19.65 -9.07 1.30
CA VAL A 84 -20.82 -8.46 1.93
C VAL A 84 -22.10 -9.05 1.34
N ASP A 85 -23.13 -9.24 2.16
CA ASP A 85 -24.41 -9.75 1.65
C ASP A 85 -25.21 -8.64 0.97
N ARG A 86 -25.12 -7.41 1.49
CA ARG A 86 -25.79 -6.23 0.92
C ARG A 86 -24.86 -5.03 0.95
N SER A 87 -24.86 -4.26 -0.13
CA SER A 87 -24.11 -3.02 -0.26
C SER A 87 -24.90 -2.01 -1.08
N ASP A 88 -24.78 -0.73 -0.73
CA ASP A 88 -25.16 0.38 -1.61
C ASP A 88 -23.99 0.77 -2.54
N THR A 89 -24.27 1.59 -3.55
CA THR A 89 -23.24 2.08 -4.49
C THR A 89 -22.15 2.88 -3.79
N ALA A 90 -22.52 3.66 -2.76
CA ALA A 90 -21.58 4.47 -1.99
C ALA A 90 -20.54 3.62 -1.26
N SER A 91 -20.94 2.47 -0.71
CA SER A 91 -20.03 1.55 -0.03
C SER A 91 -19.05 0.86 -0.99
N ILE A 92 -19.49 0.59 -2.23
CA ILE A 92 -18.61 0.05 -3.29
C ILE A 92 -17.54 1.08 -3.68
N GLU A 93 -17.94 2.33 -3.91
CA GLU A 93 -17.00 3.41 -4.24
C GLU A 93 -16.00 3.65 -3.10
N ALA A 94 -16.50 3.72 -1.86
CA ALA A 94 -15.67 3.87 -0.67
C ALA A 94 -14.68 2.70 -0.48
N ALA A 95 -15.07 1.47 -0.80
CA ALA A 95 -14.17 0.31 -0.76
C ALA A 95 -13.04 0.43 -1.77
N VAL A 96 -13.32 0.92 -2.98
CA VAL A 96 -12.30 1.16 -4.01
C VAL A 96 -11.35 2.27 -3.57
N GLU A 97 -11.86 3.37 -3.04
CA GLU A 97 -11.03 4.47 -2.50
C GLU A 97 -10.20 4.04 -1.28
N ALA A 98 -10.69 3.09 -0.49
CA ALA A 98 -9.97 2.50 0.62
C ALA A 98 -8.84 1.54 0.19
N GLY A 99 -8.76 1.18 -1.09
CA GLY A 99 -7.74 0.25 -1.60
C GLY A 99 -8.09 -1.22 -1.38
N VAL A 100 -9.37 -1.54 -1.12
CA VAL A 100 -9.82 -2.94 -1.05
C VAL A 100 -9.58 -3.60 -2.41
N SER A 101 -8.92 -4.76 -2.39
CA SER A 101 -8.46 -5.43 -3.62
C SER A 101 -9.61 -6.15 -4.32
N ALA A 102 -10.57 -6.67 -3.57
CA ALA A 102 -11.80 -7.24 -4.10
C ALA A 102 -12.97 -6.93 -3.15
N TYR A 103 -14.08 -6.42 -3.69
CA TYR A 103 -15.31 -6.20 -2.94
C TYR A 103 -16.43 -6.98 -3.63
N VAL A 104 -16.99 -7.96 -2.93
CA VAL A 104 -17.92 -8.94 -3.50
C VAL A 104 -19.25 -8.88 -2.77
N VAL A 105 -20.28 -8.47 -3.51
CA VAL A 105 -21.67 -8.50 -3.05
C VAL A 105 -22.27 -9.88 -3.37
N ASP A 106 -23.19 -10.35 -2.52
CA ASP A 106 -23.86 -11.68 -2.56
C ASP A 106 -23.12 -12.81 -1.82
N GLY A 107 -22.25 -12.44 -0.87
CA GLY A 107 -21.50 -13.40 -0.05
C GLY A 107 -20.52 -14.29 -0.84
N LEU A 108 -19.81 -15.18 -0.14
CA LEU A 108 -18.84 -16.07 -0.75
C LEU A 108 -19.39 -17.49 -0.95
N LYS A 109 -19.22 -18.01 -2.18
CA LYS A 109 -19.36 -19.43 -2.49
C LYS A 109 -18.00 -20.07 -2.66
N LYS A 110 -17.87 -21.33 -2.28
CA LYS A 110 -16.62 -22.11 -2.29
C LYS A 110 -15.88 -22.03 -3.63
N GLU A 111 -16.60 -22.16 -4.74
CA GLU A 111 -16.09 -22.12 -6.10
C GLU A 111 -15.55 -20.74 -6.52
N ARG A 112 -15.97 -19.65 -5.85
CA ARG A 112 -15.55 -18.28 -6.16
C ARG A 112 -14.29 -17.86 -5.40
N VAL A 113 -13.93 -18.57 -4.33
CA VAL A 113 -12.81 -18.25 -3.43
C VAL A 113 -11.51 -18.04 -4.20
N LYS A 114 -11.10 -19.04 -5.00
CA LYS A 114 -9.82 -19.00 -5.73
C LYS A 114 -9.78 -17.87 -6.77
N PRO A 115 -10.76 -17.73 -7.69
CA PRO A 115 -10.78 -16.60 -8.63
C PRO A 115 -10.70 -15.23 -7.95
N ILE A 116 -11.37 -15.06 -6.81
CA ILE A 116 -11.35 -13.79 -6.07
C ILE A 116 -10.00 -13.55 -5.39
N LEU A 117 -9.38 -14.59 -4.83
CA LEU A 117 -8.02 -14.51 -4.30
C LEU A 117 -7.04 -14.07 -5.39
N ASP A 118 -7.06 -14.74 -6.55
CA ASP A 118 -6.17 -14.44 -7.68
C ASP A 118 -6.36 -12.99 -8.15
N MET A 119 -7.61 -12.53 -8.24
CA MET A 119 -7.95 -11.15 -8.57
C MET A 119 -7.46 -10.16 -7.51
N ALA A 120 -7.67 -10.43 -6.23
CA ALA A 120 -7.27 -9.56 -5.12
C ALA A 120 -5.74 -9.37 -5.11
N VAL A 121 -4.99 -10.47 -5.21
CA VAL A 121 -3.52 -10.43 -5.28
C VAL A 121 -3.04 -9.65 -6.49
N SER A 122 -3.63 -9.91 -7.67
CA SER A 122 -3.27 -9.21 -8.90
C SER A 122 -3.53 -7.71 -8.81
N ARG A 123 -4.71 -7.30 -8.33
CA ARG A 123 -5.09 -5.89 -8.19
C ARG A 123 -4.21 -5.17 -7.17
N PHE A 124 -3.94 -5.81 -6.04
CA PHE A 124 -3.04 -5.25 -5.02
C PHE A 124 -1.64 -5.01 -5.58
N ASN A 125 -1.08 -5.97 -6.30
CA ASN A 125 0.25 -5.85 -6.91
C ASN A 125 0.30 -4.73 -7.96
N ALA A 126 -0.73 -4.64 -8.81
CA ALA A 126 -0.84 -3.58 -9.81
C ALA A 126 -0.93 -2.19 -9.15
N PHE A 127 -1.79 -2.05 -8.14
CA PHE A 127 -1.96 -0.79 -7.41
C PHE A 127 -0.69 -0.38 -6.66
N SER A 128 -0.06 -1.31 -5.94
CA SER A 128 1.20 -1.09 -5.22
C SER A 128 2.33 -0.68 -6.15
N ARG A 129 2.37 -1.25 -7.36
CA ARG A 129 3.33 -0.85 -8.39
C ARG A 129 3.11 0.59 -8.84
N LEU A 130 1.86 0.96 -9.15
CA LEU A 130 1.52 2.32 -9.56
C LEU A 130 1.82 3.35 -8.45
N GLN A 131 1.53 3.02 -7.19
CA GLN A 131 1.86 3.88 -6.07
C GLN A 131 3.38 4.10 -5.92
N ARG A 132 4.18 3.04 -6.08
CA ARG A 132 5.64 3.14 -6.05
C ARG A 132 6.18 3.99 -7.19
N GLU A 133 5.72 3.74 -8.42
CA GLU A 133 6.12 4.53 -9.60
C GLU A 133 5.73 6.01 -9.43
N LEU A 134 4.55 6.30 -8.88
CA LEU A 134 4.11 7.66 -8.57
C LEU A 134 4.99 8.32 -7.49
N ALA A 135 5.35 7.58 -6.43
CA ALA A 135 6.22 8.09 -5.37
C ALA A 135 7.63 8.39 -5.90
N GLU A 136 8.19 7.51 -6.73
CA GLU A 136 9.49 7.70 -7.39
C GLU A 136 9.46 8.93 -8.31
N ALA A 137 8.42 9.08 -9.14
CA ALA A 137 8.27 10.23 -10.02
C ALA A 137 8.13 11.56 -9.25
N LYS A 138 7.34 11.58 -8.18
CA LYS A 138 7.20 12.75 -7.30
C LYS A 138 8.53 13.10 -6.63
N SER A 139 9.25 12.10 -6.11
CA SER A 139 10.57 12.29 -5.50
C SER A 139 11.56 12.88 -6.51
N ALA A 140 11.64 12.33 -7.72
CA ALA A 140 12.53 12.84 -8.76
C ALA A 140 12.21 14.30 -9.15
N LEU A 141 10.93 14.68 -9.18
CA LEU A 141 10.51 16.05 -9.45
C LEU A 141 10.94 17.02 -8.34
N GLU A 142 10.74 16.66 -7.08
CA GLU A 142 11.16 17.48 -5.94
C GLU A 142 12.68 17.59 -5.85
N GLU A 143 13.41 16.49 -6.06
CA GLU A 143 14.86 16.49 -6.13
C GLU A 143 15.36 17.45 -7.21
N ARG A 144 14.74 17.44 -8.40
CA ARG A 144 15.09 18.37 -9.49
C ARG A 144 14.88 19.83 -9.07
N LYS A 145 13.74 20.17 -8.45
CA LYS A 145 13.47 21.54 -7.98
C LYS A 145 14.54 22.04 -7.01
N VAL A 146 14.94 21.19 -6.06
CA VAL A 146 15.97 21.52 -5.06
C VAL A 146 17.33 21.73 -5.73
N ILE A 147 17.70 20.87 -6.68
CA ILE A 147 18.94 20.99 -7.45
C ILE A 147 18.96 22.30 -8.25
N GLU A 148 17.88 22.63 -8.97
CA GLU A 148 17.78 23.90 -9.72
C GLU A 148 17.92 25.12 -8.80
N ARG A 149 17.27 25.09 -7.62
CA ARG A 149 17.39 26.17 -6.64
C ARG A 149 18.81 26.31 -6.09
N ALA A 150 19.47 25.19 -5.79
CA ALA A 150 20.86 25.19 -5.33
C ALA A 150 21.82 25.73 -6.40
N LYS A 151 21.64 25.33 -7.67
CA LYS A 151 22.40 25.90 -8.79
C LYS A 151 22.25 27.42 -8.84
N GLY A 152 21.00 27.92 -8.81
CA GLY A 152 20.74 29.36 -8.84
C GLY A 152 21.39 30.13 -7.67
N ILE A 153 21.45 29.54 -6.48
CA ILE A 153 22.17 30.12 -5.33
C ILE A 153 23.67 30.15 -5.58
N LEU A 154 24.27 29.04 -6.02
CA LEU A 154 25.71 28.95 -6.30
C LEU A 154 26.13 29.90 -7.42
N MET A 155 25.32 30.04 -8.45
CA MET A 155 25.53 31.01 -9.54
C MET A 155 25.58 32.44 -8.98
N LYS A 156 24.64 32.83 -8.12
CA LYS A 156 24.58 34.17 -7.54
C LYS A 156 25.70 34.44 -6.52
N MET A 157 25.97 33.50 -5.63
CA MET A 157 26.92 33.69 -4.52
C MET A 157 28.38 33.56 -4.96
N ARG A 158 28.66 32.72 -5.97
CA ARG A 158 30.03 32.42 -6.42
C ARG A 158 30.33 32.87 -7.84
N GLY A 159 29.36 33.45 -8.55
CA GLY A 159 29.53 33.89 -9.94
C GLY A 159 29.74 32.74 -10.93
N LEU A 160 29.27 31.55 -10.60
CA LEU A 160 29.42 30.36 -11.46
C LEU A 160 28.39 30.37 -12.59
N SER A 161 28.75 29.78 -13.73
CA SER A 161 27.78 29.34 -14.73
C SER A 161 26.91 28.19 -14.22
N GLU A 162 25.82 27.89 -14.92
CA GLU A 162 24.93 26.78 -14.56
C GLU A 162 25.66 25.43 -14.61
N GLU A 163 26.48 25.20 -15.63
CA GLU A 163 27.27 23.97 -15.79
C GLU A 163 28.27 23.80 -14.65
N GLU A 164 28.99 24.86 -14.27
CA GLU A 164 29.94 24.84 -13.16
C GLU A 164 29.25 24.63 -11.81
N ALA A 165 28.08 25.24 -11.59
CA ALA A 165 27.30 25.04 -10.38
C ALA A 165 26.82 23.58 -10.25
N PHE A 166 26.35 22.98 -11.35
CA PHE A 166 25.96 21.58 -11.35
C PHE A 166 27.16 20.63 -11.15
N ALA A 167 28.28 20.90 -11.81
CA ALA A 167 29.51 20.15 -11.65
C ALA A 167 30.01 20.18 -10.21
N LEU A 168 29.93 21.34 -9.54
CA LEU A 168 30.28 21.50 -8.14
C LEU A 168 29.38 20.65 -7.23
N LEU A 169 28.05 20.74 -7.39
CA LEU A 169 27.10 19.93 -6.61
C LEU A 169 27.38 18.42 -6.78
N ARG A 170 27.62 17.97 -8.01
CA ARG A 170 27.93 16.58 -8.33
C ARG A 170 29.25 16.13 -7.70
N GLN A 171 30.30 16.95 -7.80
CA GLN A 171 31.61 16.64 -7.23
C GLN A 171 31.53 16.52 -5.70
N THR A 172 30.85 17.46 -5.04
CA THR A 172 30.64 17.42 -3.59
C THR A 172 29.84 16.20 -3.17
N ALA A 173 28.77 15.86 -3.89
CA ALA A 173 27.97 14.66 -3.61
C ALA A 173 28.80 13.38 -3.71
N MET A 174 29.68 13.28 -4.72
CA MET A 174 30.57 12.14 -4.89
C MET A 174 31.59 12.04 -3.75
N ASN A 175 32.21 13.17 -3.36
CA ASN A 175 33.18 13.22 -2.26
C ASN A 175 32.54 12.82 -0.92
N GLU A 176 31.28 13.20 -0.69
CA GLU A 176 30.53 12.90 0.54
C GLU A 176 29.77 11.56 0.50
N LYS A 177 29.79 10.84 -0.63
CA LYS A 177 28.98 9.61 -0.87
C LYS A 177 27.48 9.82 -0.60
N LYS A 178 26.96 10.99 -0.98
CA LYS A 178 25.56 11.38 -0.82
C LYS A 178 24.89 11.57 -2.18
N LYS A 179 23.56 11.65 -2.18
CA LYS A 179 22.83 12.06 -3.38
C LYS A 179 23.07 13.54 -3.68
N ILE A 180 23.05 13.92 -4.96
CA ILE A 180 23.17 15.32 -5.39
C ILE A 180 22.06 16.18 -4.78
N SER A 181 20.84 15.63 -4.67
CA SER A 181 19.69 16.29 -4.04
C SER A 181 19.92 16.62 -2.56
N GLU A 182 20.62 15.78 -1.80
CA GLU A 182 20.95 16.04 -0.38
C GLU A 182 21.97 17.18 -0.23
N ILE A 183 22.98 17.22 -1.09
CA ILE A 183 23.93 18.34 -1.14
C ILE A 183 23.22 19.63 -1.55
N ALA A 184 22.39 19.56 -2.59
CA ALA A 184 21.59 20.70 -3.03
C ALA A 184 20.68 21.23 -1.91
N GLN A 185 20.04 20.34 -1.15
CA GLN A 185 19.23 20.73 0.01
C GLN A 185 20.07 21.41 1.09
N SER A 186 21.29 20.92 1.34
CA SER A 186 22.23 21.54 2.29
C SER A 186 22.61 22.97 1.87
N VAL A 187 22.86 23.19 0.58
CA VAL A 187 23.13 24.51 0.01
C VAL A 187 21.92 25.44 0.16
N VAL A 188 20.72 24.96 -0.18
CA VAL A 188 19.47 25.74 -0.07
C VAL A 188 19.20 26.13 1.39
N THR A 189 19.40 25.21 2.33
CA THR A 189 19.20 25.43 3.76
C THR A 189 20.20 26.42 4.33
N ALA A 190 21.49 26.27 4.00
CA ALA A 190 22.53 27.19 4.44
C ALA A 190 22.30 28.61 3.91
N ALA A 191 21.91 28.76 2.64
CA ALA A 191 21.60 30.06 2.06
C ALA A 191 20.38 30.72 2.71
N GLY A 192 19.35 29.94 3.07
CA GLY A 192 18.17 30.46 3.77
C GLY A 192 18.41 30.91 5.21
N LEU A 193 19.52 30.50 5.84
CA LEU A 193 19.93 30.94 7.18
C LEU A 193 20.87 32.16 7.15
N LEU A 194 21.44 32.46 5.98
CA LEU A 194 22.42 33.54 5.77
C LEU A 194 21.82 34.76 5.06
N MET A 195 20.57 34.67 4.60
CA MET A 195 19.77 35.73 3.99
C MET A 195 18.62 36.11 4.91
#